data_AF-A0A4Q2KBA3-F1
#
_entry.id   AF-A0A4Q2KBA3-F1
#
_cell.length_a   1.000
_cell.length_b   1.000
_cell.length_c   1.000
_cell.angle_alpha   90.00
_cell.angle_beta   90.00
_cell.angle_gamma   90.00
#
_symmetry.space_group_name_H-M   'P 1'
#
loop_
_entity.id
_entity.type
_entity.pdbx_description
1 polymer ?
#
loop_
_entity_poly.entity_id
_entity_poly.type
_entity_poly.pdbx_seq_one_letter_code
_entity_poly.pdbx_strand_id
1 'polypeptide(L)'
;MDKINGYSAQEAEGLVEYISEGKKAGKTLTSLFSSYGSRHGRASGSVRNYYYQLLKTKDEKAKRILRGKGLKAEKIKEFSDRETDEMLKNILAERSKGVSVRRAIQKIADGDDRLMLRYQNKYRNMLKKQPERIEETAKNMGLENVVVQKNGQGRGKDFLERRLEKEINELYDRLALSLKNENERLKETLRQLNEENELLRRAARAQSENKHA
;
A
#
# COMPACT_ATOMS: atom_id res chain seq x y z
N MET A 1 -1.68 -33.72 6.52
CA MET A 1 -2.79 -32.78 6.25
C MET A 1 -2.61 -32.21 4.85
N ASP A 2 -3.61 -32.34 4.01
CA ASP A 2 -3.61 -31.78 2.66
C ASP A 2 -3.59 -30.25 2.73
N LYS A 3 -2.56 -29.64 2.15
CA LYS A 3 -2.37 -28.19 2.11
C LYS A 3 -2.45 -27.68 0.68
N ILE A 4 -3.02 -26.49 0.50
CA ILE A 4 -3.07 -25.74 -0.75
C ILE A 4 -2.30 -24.44 -0.50
N ASN A 5 -1.12 -24.29 -1.10
CA ASN A 5 -0.24 -23.12 -0.95
C ASN A 5 0.01 -22.70 0.52
N GLY A 6 0.15 -23.67 1.43
CA GLY A 6 0.49 -23.42 2.85
C GLY A 6 -0.70 -23.29 3.81
N TYR A 7 -1.93 -23.17 3.30
CA TYR A 7 -3.16 -23.26 4.11
C TYR A 7 -3.68 -24.70 4.05
N SER A 8 -4.39 -25.15 5.08
CA SER A 8 -5.13 -26.41 4.98
C SER A 8 -6.22 -26.32 3.92
N ALA A 9 -6.63 -27.45 3.34
CA ALA A 9 -7.73 -27.47 2.38
C ALA A 9 -9.01 -26.82 2.93
N GLN A 10 -9.34 -27.09 4.21
CA GLN A 10 -10.49 -26.50 4.91
C GLN A 10 -10.37 -24.97 5.04
N GLU A 11 -9.21 -24.45 5.45
CA GLU A 11 -9.00 -22.99 5.52
C GLU A 11 -9.04 -22.34 4.13
N ALA A 12 -8.56 -23.03 3.09
CA ALA A 12 -8.57 -22.52 1.72
C ALA A 12 -9.99 -22.41 1.17
N GLU A 13 -10.81 -23.45 1.37
CA GLU A 13 -12.22 -23.48 0.99
C GLU A 13 -13.00 -22.41 1.74
N GLY A 14 -12.90 -22.38 3.07
CA GLY A 14 -13.59 -21.40 3.90
C GLY A 14 -13.24 -19.95 3.54
N LEU A 15 -11.97 -19.67 3.21
CA LEU A 15 -11.56 -18.35 2.74
C LEU A 15 -12.22 -17.97 1.40
N VAL A 16 -12.23 -18.90 0.44
CA VAL A 16 -12.80 -18.65 -0.89
C VAL A 16 -14.30 -18.39 -0.80
N GLU A 17 -15.02 -19.15 0.03
CA GLU A 17 -16.45 -18.97 0.25
C GLU A 17 -16.73 -17.62 0.92
N TYR A 18 -16.03 -17.32 2.01
CA TYR A 18 -16.19 -16.07 2.72
C TYR A 18 -15.94 -14.84 1.82
N ILE A 19 -14.91 -14.89 0.96
CA ILE A 19 -14.64 -13.81 0.02
C ILE A 19 -15.71 -13.74 -1.08
N SER A 20 -16.16 -14.88 -1.61
CA SER A 20 -17.18 -14.91 -2.66
C SER A 20 -18.49 -14.29 -2.18
N GLU A 21 -18.96 -14.69 -1.00
CA GLU A 21 -20.16 -14.13 -0.37
C GLU A 21 -19.99 -12.66 -0.01
N GLY A 22 -18.85 -12.31 0.59
CA GLY A 22 -18.52 -10.95 0.93
C GLY A 22 -18.54 -10.00 -0.27
N LYS A 23 -17.99 -10.43 -1.41
CA LYS A 23 -18.02 -9.66 -2.66
C LYS A 23 -19.44 -9.52 -3.21
N LYS A 24 -20.26 -10.59 -3.17
CA LYS A 24 -21.68 -10.53 -3.57
C LYS A 24 -22.48 -9.54 -2.71
N ALA A 25 -22.13 -9.44 -1.42
CA ALA A 25 -22.69 -8.47 -0.48
C ALA A 25 -22.08 -7.06 -0.57
N GLY A 26 -21.26 -6.77 -1.59
CA GLY A 26 -20.68 -5.43 -1.80
C GLY A 26 -19.52 -5.04 -0.88
N LYS A 27 -18.98 -5.99 -0.08
CA LYS A 27 -17.85 -5.70 0.82
C LYS A 27 -16.53 -5.59 0.05
N THR A 28 -15.64 -4.72 0.54
CA THR A 28 -14.30 -4.57 -0.04
C THR A 28 -13.40 -5.75 0.31
N LEU A 29 -12.47 -6.10 -0.59
CA LEU A 29 -11.47 -7.16 -0.30
C LEU A 29 -10.64 -6.84 0.95
N THR A 30 -10.30 -5.56 1.17
CA THR A 30 -9.54 -5.12 2.35
C THR A 30 -10.28 -5.46 3.65
N SER A 31 -11.58 -5.15 3.75
CA SER A 31 -12.35 -5.48 4.95
C SER A 31 -12.55 -6.98 5.11
N LEU A 32 -12.69 -7.73 4.01
CA LEU A 32 -12.80 -9.19 4.03
C LEU A 32 -11.50 -9.85 4.50
N PHE A 33 -10.34 -9.42 4.02
CA PHE A 33 -9.06 -9.97 4.48
C PHE A 33 -8.79 -9.66 5.95
N SER A 34 -9.12 -8.45 6.41
CA SER A 34 -8.98 -8.07 7.81
C SER A 34 -9.89 -8.90 8.72
N SER A 35 -11.18 -8.97 8.40
CA SER A 35 -12.16 -9.73 9.20
C SER A 35 -11.89 -11.23 9.20
N TYR A 36 -11.51 -11.82 8.06
CA TYR A 36 -11.10 -13.23 8.01
C TYR A 36 -9.83 -13.46 8.82
N GLY A 37 -8.83 -12.60 8.67
CA GLY A 37 -7.59 -12.68 9.42
C GLY A 37 -7.81 -12.70 10.93
N SER A 38 -8.59 -11.74 11.45
CA SER A 38 -8.91 -11.65 12.87
C SER A 38 -9.62 -12.89 13.41
N ARG A 39 -10.56 -13.49 12.66
CA ARG A 39 -11.30 -14.69 13.10
C ARG A 39 -10.48 -15.97 13.09
N HIS A 40 -9.47 -16.05 12.22
CA HIS A 40 -8.67 -17.26 12.02
C HIS A 40 -7.22 -17.12 12.53
N GLY A 41 -6.93 -16.09 13.33
CA GLY A 41 -5.58 -15.87 13.90
C GLY A 41 -4.51 -15.63 12.83
N ARG A 42 -4.88 -15.02 11.69
CA ARG A 42 -3.96 -14.70 10.59
C ARG A 42 -3.81 -13.19 10.43
N ALA A 43 -2.60 -12.74 10.14
CA ALA A 43 -2.38 -11.35 9.73
C ALA A 43 -3.12 -11.06 8.41
N SER A 44 -3.80 -9.91 8.30
CA SER A 44 -4.56 -9.52 7.11
C SER A 44 -3.70 -9.57 5.83
N GLY A 45 -2.45 -9.13 5.90
CA GLY A 45 -1.50 -9.21 4.78
C GLY A 45 -1.20 -10.64 4.34
N SER A 46 -1.16 -11.60 5.27
CA SER A 46 -0.96 -13.02 4.96
C SER A 46 -2.16 -13.59 4.21
N VAL A 47 -3.37 -13.30 4.67
CA VAL A 47 -4.63 -13.71 3.99
C VAL A 47 -4.70 -13.13 2.59
N ARG A 48 -4.39 -11.82 2.44
CA ARG A 48 -4.32 -11.15 1.14
C ARG A 48 -3.34 -11.83 0.19
N ASN A 49 -2.10 -12.05 0.65
CA ASN A 49 -1.04 -12.64 -0.17
C ASN A 49 -1.41 -14.05 -0.61
N TYR A 50 -1.93 -14.84 0.33
CA TYR A 50 -2.43 -16.18 0.05
C TYR A 50 -3.54 -16.17 -1.01
N TYR A 51 -4.56 -15.31 -0.84
CA TYR A 51 -5.66 -15.19 -1.79
C TYR A 51 -5.17 -14.89 -3.22
N TYR A 52 -4.27 -13.91 -3.39
CA TYR A 52 -3.75 -13.59 -4.72
C TYR A 52 -2.82 -14.67 -5.27
N GLN A 53 -2.09 -15.39 -4.43
CA GLN A 53 -1.30 -16.55 -4.86
C GLN A 53 -2.21 -17.69 -5.32
N LEU A 54 -3.32 -17.92 -4.60
CA LEU A 54 -4.33 -18.91 -4.94
C LEU A 54 -4.98 -18.61 -6.31
N LEU A 55 -5.29 -17.34 -6.59
CA LEU A 55 -5.84 -16.95 -7.89
C LEU A 55 -4.84 -17.09 -9.06
N LYS A 56 -3.54 -17.13 -8.79
CA LYS A 56 -2.48 -17.21 -9.80
C LYS A 56 -1.94 -18.63 -10.00
N THR A 57 -2.17 -19.55 -9.07
CA THR A 57 -1.61 -20.89 -9.15
C THR A 57 -2.26 -21.72 -10.26
N LYS A 58 -1.50 -22.68 -10.79
CA LYS A 58 -1.98 -23.68 -11.77
C LYS A 58 -2.44 -24.98 -11.10
N ASP A 59 -2.34 -25.09 -9.78
CA ASP A 59 -2.73 -26.27 -9.00
C ASP A 59 -4.22 -26.61 -9.20
N GLU A 60 -4.50 -27.87 -9.56
CA GLU A 60 -5.86 -28.37 -9.80
C GLU A 60 -6.74 -28.35 -8.55
N LYS A 61 -6.16 -28.57 -7.34
CA LYS A 61 -6.92 -28.45 -6.08
C LYS A 61 -7.38 -27.01 -5.87
N ALA A 62 -6.48 -26.04 -6.11
CA ALA A 62 -6.82 -24.62 -6.07
C ALA A 62 -7.86 -24.21 -7.12
N LYS A 63 -7.75 -24.72 -8.36
CA LYS A 63 -8.76 -24.46 -9.40
C LYS A 63 -10.13 -25.03 -9.05
N ARG A 64 -10.17 -26.18 -8.37
CA ARG A 64 -11.42 -26.81 -7.93
C ARG A 64 -12.18 -25.92 -6.95
N ILE A 65 -11.50 -25.42 -5.92
CA ILE A 65 -12.13 -24.57 -4.89
C ILE A 65 -12.55 -23.19 -5.45
N LEU A 66 -11.85 -22.67 -6.45
CA LEU A 66 -12.19 -21.40 -7.11
C LEU A 66 -13.32 -21.52 -8.14
N ARG A 67 -13.65 -22.73 -8.60
CA ARG A 67 -14.62 -22.97 -9.68
C ARG A 67 -16.01 -22.46 -9.28
N GLY A 68 -16.65 -21.72 -10.17
CA GLY A 68 -18.02 -21.20 -9.96
C GLY A 68 -18.14 -20.05 -8.95
N LYS A 69 -17.06 -19.64 -8.26
CA LYS A 69 -17.09 -18.58 -7.24
C LYS A 69 -16.94 -17.17 -7.82
N GLY A 70 -16.67 -17.04 -9.12
CA GLY A 70 -16.55 -15.75 -9.83
C GLY A 70 -15.38 -14.88 -9.39
N LEU A 71 -14.43 -15.42 -8.63
CA LEU A 71 -13.28 -14.69 -8.11
C LEU A 71 -12.20 -14.59 -9.19
N LYS A 72 -11.78 -13.36 -9.49
CA LYS A 72 -10.71 -13.06 -10.44
C LYS A 72 -9.82 -11.98 -9.85
N ALA A 73 -8.51 -12.10 -10.08
CA ALA A 73 -7.60 -11.01 -9.81
C ALA A 73 -7.85 -9.92 -10.86
N GLU A 74 -7.94 -8.67 -10.42
CA GLU A 74 -7.97 -7.54 -11.34
C GLU A 74 -6.69 -7.53 -12.20
N LYS A 75 -6.84 -7.14 -13.48
CA LYS A 75 -5.69 -6.96 -14.34
C LYS A 75 -4.84 -5.83 -13.77
N ILE A 76 -3.57 -6.15 -13.50
CA ILE A 76 -2.62 -5.15 -13.04
C ILE A 76 -2.39 -4.19 -14.20
N LYS A 77 -2.68 -2.89 -14.00
CA LYS A 77 -2.31 -1.86 -14.96
C LYS A 77 -0.78 -1.73 -14.96
N GLU A 78 -0.17 -2.17 -16.05
CA GLU A 78 1.27 -2.06 -16.27
C GLU A 78 1.67 -0.60 -16.50
N PHE A 79 2.94 -0.29 -16.24
CA PHE A 79 3.52 0.98 -16.64
C PHE A 79 3.90 0.90 -18.11
N SER A 80 3.48 1.89 -18.88
CA SER A 80 4.07 2.14 -20.21
C SER A 80 5.54 2.51 -20.07
N ASP A 81 6.30 2.39 -21.17
CA ASP A 81 7.70 2.81 -21.18
C ASP A 81 7.84 4.30 -20.90
N ARG A 82 6.96 5.12 -21.49
CA ARG A 82 6.93 6.57 -21.23
C ARG A 82 6.70 6.89 -19.76
N GLU A 83 5.68 6.29 -19.13
CA GLU A 83 5.45 6.48 -17.68
C GLU A 83 6.64 6.00 -16.85
N THR A 84 7.31 4.92 -17.28
CA THR A 84 8.49 4.39 -16.61
C THR A 84 9.66 5.38 -16.67
N ASP A 85 9.91 5.96 -17.85
CA ASP A 85 11.01 6.91 -18.06
C ASP A 85 10.75 8.24 -17.36
N GLU A 86 9.52 8.75 -17.41
CA GLU A 86 9.12 9.97 -16.68
C GLU A 86 9.26 9.76 -15.15
N MET A 87 8.77 8.63 -14.63
CA MET A 87 8.95 8.26 -13.23
C MET A 87 10.44 8.22 -12.84
N LEU A 88 11.27 7.55 -13.66
CA LEU A 88 12.68 7.38 -13.37
C LEU A 88 13.44 8.72 -13.39
N LYS A 89 13.19 9.56 -14.40
CA LYS A 89 13.78 10.91 -14.49
C LYS A 89 13.44 11.75 -13.27
N ASN A 90 12.18 11.76 -12.86
CA ASN A 90 11.73 12.52 -11.69
C ASN A 90 12.39 12.01 -10.39
N ILE A 91 12.50 10.69 -10.22
CA ILE A 91 13.18 10.10 -9.05
C ILE A 91 14.66 10.50 -9.02
N LEU A 92 15.37 10.38 -10.14
CA LEU A 92 16.80 10.70 -10.22
C LEU A 92 17.06 12.20 -10.03
N ALA A 93 16.19 13.06 -10.55
CA ALA A 93 16.28 14.51 -10.37
C ALA A 93 16.07 14.96 -8.92
N GLU A 94 15.23 14.26 -8.15
CA GLU A 94 15.11 14.53 -6.70
C GLU A 94 16.28 13.92 -5.93
N ARG A 95 16.79 12.76 -6.37
CA ARG A 95 17.94 12.12 -5.74
C ARG A 95 19.22 12.94 -5.88
N SER A 96 19.41 13.65 -6.99
CA SER A 96 20.55 14.58 -7.17
C SER A 96 20.56 15.72 -6.15
N LYS A 97 19.41 15.99 -5.51
CA LYS A 97 19.27 16.98 -4.42
C LYS A 97 19.54 16.38 -3.03
N GLY A 98 20.03 15.14 -2.96
CA GLY A 98 20.28 14.42 -1.70
C GLY A 98 19.03 13.84 -1.04
N VAL A 99 17.91 13.76 -1.76
CA VAL A 99 16.65 13.18 -1.24
C VAL A 99 16.65 11.67 -1.44
N SER A 100 16.21 10.92 -0.43
CA SER A 100 16.06 9.46 -0.54
C SER A 100 15.03 9.09 -1.62
N VAL A 101 15.21 7.94 -2.27
CA VAL A 101 14.29 7.44 -3.30
C VAL A 101 12.85 7.38 -2.80
N ARG A 102 12.64 6.95 -1.54
CA ARG A 102 11.30 6.87 -0.95
C ARG A 102 10.63 8.24 -0.88
N ARG A 103 11.35 9.25 -0.39
CA ARG A 103 10.84 10.62 -0.25
C ARG A 103 10.65 11.29 -1.61
N ALA A 104 11.53 11.02 -2.57
CA ALA A 104 11.34 11.44 -3.96
C ALA A 104 10.03 10.89 -4.52
N ILE A 105 9.78 9.58 -4.38
CA ILE A 105 8.54 8.94 -4.84
C ILE A 105 7.31 9.50 -4.11
N GLN A 106 7.39 9.73 -2.80
CA GLN A 106 6.31 10.33 -2.04
C GLN A 106 5.95 11.73 -2.56
N LYS A 107 6.97 12.55 -2.86
CA LYS A 107 6.78 13.88 -3.43
C LYS A 107 6.17 13.82 -4.84
N ILE A 108 6.65 12.91 -5.69
CA ILE A 108 6.14 12.75 -7.07
C ILE A 108 4.70 12.23 -7.07
N ALA A 109 4.34 11.38 -6.09
CA ALA A 109 3.01 10.83 -5.98
C ALA A 109 1.98 11.81 -5.42
N ASP A 110 2.40 12.97 -4.89
CA ASP A 110 1.53 14.07 -4.44
C ASP A 110 0.33 13.63 -3.57
N GLY A 111 0.60 12.78 -2.59
CA GLY A 111 -0.43 12.26 -1.68
C GLY A 111 -1.26 11.08 -2.23
N ASP A 112 -1.05 10.63 -3.46
CA ASP A 112 -1.63 9.38 -3.97
C ASP A 112 -0.84 8.17 -3.46
N ASP A 113 -1.30 7.60 -2.35
CA ASP A 113 -0.72 6.39 -1.74
C ASP A 113 -0.65 5.19 -2.68
N ARG A 114 -1.62 5.04 -3.59
CA ARG A 114 -1.65 3.93 -4.56
C ARG A 114 -0.58 4.12 -5.61
N LEU A 115 -0.43 5.35 -6.12
CA LEU A 115 0.61 5.70 -7.08
C LEU A 115 2.00 5.57 -6.46
N MET A 116 2.18 6.09 -5.24
CA MET A 116 3.42 5.97 -4.47
C MET A 116 3.86 4.51 -4.36
N LEU A 117 2.96 3.61 -3.94
CA LEU A 117 3.27 2.20 -3.79
C LEU A 117 3.58 1.54 -5.16
N ARG A 118 2.89 1.93 -6.23
CA ARG A 118 3.19 1.44 -7.59
C ARG A 118 4.57 1.89 -8.05
N TYR A 119 4.95 3.13 -7.79
CA TYR A 119 6.24 3.71 -8.16
C TYR A 119 7.38 3.02 -7.40
N GLN A 120 7.22 2.84 -6.09
CA GLN A 120 8.18 2.09 -5.27
C GLN A 120 8.40 0.66 -5.79
N ASN A 121 7.30 -0.04 -6.11
CA ASN A 121 7.38 -1.39 -6.65
C ASN A 121 8.04 -1.44 -8.03
N LYS A 122 7.72 -0.49 -8.92
CA LYS A 122 8.32 -0.39 -10.25
C LYS A 122 9.81 -0.11 -10.15
N TYR A 123 10.23 0.88 -9.36
CA TYR A 123 11.64 1.21 -9.16
C TYR A 123 12.43 0.04 -8.55
N ARG A 124 11.89 -0.63 -7.52
CA ARG A 124 12.51 -1.82 -6.93
C ARG A 124 12.68 -2.97 -7.94
N ASN A 125 11.67 -3.19 -8.79
CA ASN A 125 11.77 -4.20 -9.84
C ASN A 125 12.82 -3.82 -10.90
N MET A 126 12.94 -2.54 -11.26
CA MET A 126 13.96 -2.06 -12.20
C MET A 126 15.36 -2.23 -11.63
N LEU A 127 15.60 -1.90 -10.35
CA LEU A 127 16.89 -2.16 -9.69
C LEU A 127 17.31 -3.63 -9.80
N LYS A 128 16.34 -4.56 -9.74
CA LYS A 128 16.60 -6.00 -9.81
C LYS A 128 16.74 -6.54 -11.23
N LYS A 129 15.95 -6.02 -12.18
CA LYS A 129 15.77 -6.64 -13.51
C LYS A 129 16.27 -5.80 -14.68
N GLN A 130 16.41 -4.49 -14.50
CA GLN A 130 16.78 -3.52 -15.53
C GLN A 130 17.68 -2.40 -14.93
N PRO A 131 18.76 -2.74 -14.20
CA PRO A 131 19.66 -1.71 -13.65
C PRO A 131 20.30 -0.86 -14.74
N GLU A 132 20.54 -1.43 -15.92
CA GLU A 132 21.16 -0.74 -17.06
C GLU A 132 20.31 0.46 -17.51
N ARG A 133 18.98 0.34 -17.50
CA ARG A 133 18.06 1.45 -17.83
C ARG A 133 18.15 2.59 -16.82
N ILE A 134 18.42 2.29 -15.55
CA ILE A 134 18.62 3.29 -14.49
C ILE A 134 19.95 4.01 -14.71
N GLU A 135 21.01 3.26 -14.98
CA GLU A 135 22.35 3.78 -15.28
C GLU A 135 22.34 4.68 -16.51
N GLU A 136 21.73 4.23 -17.61
CA GLU A 136 21.61 4.99 -18.86
C GLU A 136 20.81 6.28 -18.66
N THR A 137 19.68 6.22 -17.96
CA THR A 137 18.87 7.42 -17.70
C THR A 137 19.64 8.42 -16.85
N ALA A 138 20.38 7.95 -15.84
CA ALA A 138 21.20 8.83 -15.01
C ALA A 138 22.34 9.45 -15.81
N LYS A 139 23.02 8.67 -16.68
CA LYS A 139 24.05 9.16 -17.59
C LYS A 139 23.50 10.24 -18.52
N ASN A 140 22.35 9.99 -19.14
CA ASN A 140 21.68 10.95 -20.02
C ASN A 140 21.27 12.25 -19.30
N MET A 141 21.15 12.22 -17.98
CA MET A 141 20.88 13.39 -17.14
C MET A 141 22.14 14.04 -16.55
N GLY A 142 23.34 13.53 -16.83
CA GLY A 142 24.59 13.98 -16.20
C GLY A 142 24.67 13.66 -14.71
N LEU A 143 23.95 12.63 -14.26
CA LEU A 143 23.81 12.21 -12.86
C LEU A 143 24.55 10.90 -12.58
N GLU A 144 25.71 10.69 -13.20
CA GLU A 144 26.48 9.42 -13.08
C GLU A 144 26.84 9.10 -11.62
N ASN A 145 27.03 10.12 -10.79
CA ASN A 145 27.35 10.00 -9.37
C ASN A 145 26.14 9.63 -8.47
N VAL A 146 24.92 9.67 -9.00
CA VAL A 146 23.66 9.49 -8.25
C VAL A 146 23.16 8.03 -8.29
N VAL A 147 23.74 7.20 -9.17
CA VAL A 147 23.37 5.78 -9.28
C VAL A 147 24.11 4.98 -8.23
N VAL A 148 23.36 4.48 -7.24
CA VAL A 148 23.91 3.55 -6.25
C VAL A 148 24.25 2.22 -6.91
N GLN A 149 25.52 1.88 -6.68
CA GLN A 149 26.32 0.75 -7.09
C GLN A 149 25.60 -0.61 -7.05
N LYS A 150 25.92 -1.45 -8.04
CA LYS A 150 25.67 -2.90 -8.06
C LYS A 150 26.04 -3.53 -6.71
N ASN A 151 25.12 -4.30 -6.14
CA ASN A 151 25.39 -5.40 -5.22
C ASN A 151 26.37 -5.11 -4.07
N GLY A 152 26.16 -4.02 -3.32
CA GLY A 152 26.62 -3.91 -1.95
C GLY A 152 28.14 -3.87 -1.70
N GLN A 153 28.98 -3.76 -2.74
CA GLN A 153 30.43 -3.63 -2.62
C GLN A 153 30.86 -2.16 -2.83
N GLY A 154 30.49 -1.30 -1.88
CA GLY A 154 30.98 0.07 -1.79
C GLY A 154 31.80 0.27 -0.51
N ARG A 155 33.01 0.81 -0.65
CA ARG A 155 34.01 1.03 0.41
C ARG A 155 33.46 1.85 1.58
N GLY A 156 33.41 1.28 2.79
CA GLY A 156 33.45 1.95 4.10
C GLY A 156 32.38 3.00 4.46
N LYS A 157 32.22 4.06 3.65
CA LYS A 157 31.23 5.14 3.79
C LYS A 157 29.79 4.66 3.56
N ASP A 158 29.59 3.73 2.64
CA ASP A 158 28.28 3.19 2.24
C ASP A 158 27.50 2.50 3.37
N PHE A 159 28.17 1.93 4.38
CA PHE A 159 27.45 1.24 5.47
C PHE A 159 26.77 2.20 6.43
N LEU A 160 27.48 3.26 6.84
CA LEU A 160 26.94 4.32 7.69
C LEU A 160 25.83 5.07 6.99
N GLU A 161 26.00 5.37 5.70
CA GLU A 161 24.98 6.03 4.89
C GLU A 161 23.75 5.15 4.70
N ARG A 162 23.91 3.84 4.46
CA ARG A 162 22.77 2.88 4.42
C ARG A 162 22.07 2.75 5.77
N ARG A 163 22.82 2.76 6.87
CA ARG A 163 22.24 2.69 8.23
C ARG A 163 21.48 3.97 8.54
N LEU A 164 22.04 5.14 8.21
CA LEU A 164 21.38 6.43 8.32
C LEU A 164 20.14 6.49 7.43
N GLU A 165 20.20 6.08 6.17
CA GLU A 165 19.04 6.00 5.29
C GLU A 165 17.96 5.09 5.87
N LYS A 166 18.33 3.93 6.41
CA LYS A 166 17.39 3.00 7.05
C LYS A 166 16.74 3.64 8.28
N GLU A 167 17.53 4.25 9.14
CA GLU A 167 17.08 4.91 10.37
C GLU A 167 16.18 6.13 10.09
N ILE A 168 16.56 6.93 9.09
CA ILE A 168 15.75 8.03 8.55
C ILE A 168 14.42 7.50 8.00
N ASN A 169 14.45 6.41 7.22
CA ASN A 169 13.24 5.79 6.68
C ASN A 169 12.32 5.24 7.78
N GLU A 170 12.87 4.60 8.81
CA GLU A 170 12.11 4.13 9.98
C GLU A 170 11.52 5.29 10.80
N LEU A 171 12.24 6.41 10.91
CA LEU A 171 11.71 7.63 11.51
C LEU A 171 10.55 8.21 10.69
N TYR A 172 10.67 8.24 9.36
CA TYR A 172 9.59 8.67 8.49
C TYR A 172 8.36 7.77 8.58
N ASP A 173 8.55 6.44 8.60
CA ASP A 173 7.43 5.49 8.71
C ASP A 173 6.70 5.66 10.05
N ARG A 174 7.44 5.91 11.15
CA ARG A 174 6.86 6.24 12.46
C ARG A 174 6.11 7.57 12.44
N LEU A 175 6.68 8.60 11.83
CA LEU A 175 6.04 9.93 11.75
C LEU A 175 4.77 9.89 10.89
N ALA A 176 4.82 9.21 9.74
CA ALA A 176 3.67 9.04 8.86
C ALA A 176 2.53 8.27 9.56
N LEU A 177 2.87 7.23 10.33
CA LEU A 177 1.89 6.51 11.15
C LEU A 177 1.30 7.41 12.25
N SER A 178 2.14 8.18 12.94
CA SER A 178 1.69 9.12 13.97
C SER A 178 0.73 10.16 13.40
N LEU A 179 1.11 10.81 12.29
CA LEU A 179 0.27 11.79 11.59
C LEU A 179 -1.05 11.19 11.12
N LYS A 180 -1.05 9.95 10.65
CA LYS A 180 -2.28 9.27 10.25
C LYS A 180 -3.20 9.03 11.45
N ASN A 181 -2.65 8.51 12.55
CA ASN A 181 -3.43 8.27 13.77
C ASN A 181 -3.99 9.56 14.37
N GLU A 182 -3.20 10.63 14.37
CA GLU A 182 -3.62 11.96 14.82
C GLU A 182 -4.73 12.52 13.94
N ASN A 183 -4.62 12.39 12.62
CA ASN A 183 -5.68 12.77 11.69
C ASN A 183 -6.98 11.98 11.92
N GLU A 184 -6.91 10.68 12.22
CA GLU A 184 -8.09 9.88 12.56
C GLU A 184 -8.74 10.37 13.85
N ARG A 185 -7.94 10.64 14.89
CA ARG A 185 -8.42 11.19 16.17
C ARG A 185 -9.06 12.57 16.02
N LEU A 186 -8.47 13.45 15.21
CA LEU A 186 -9.02 14.77 14.92
C LEU A 186 -10.35 14.66 14.16
N LYS A 187 -10.48 13.75 13.19
CA LYS A 187 -11.74 13.50 12.48
C LYS A 187 -12.85 12.97 13.40
N GLU A 188 -12.50 12.19 14.40
CA GLU A 188 -13.45 11.67 15.39
C GLU A 188 -13.91 12.78 16.34
N THR A 189 -12.97 13.59 16.83
CA THR A 189 -13.25 14.76 17.68
C THR A 189 -14.14 15.78 16.96
N LEU A 190 -13.85 16.07 15.68
CA LEU A 190 -14.68 16.94 14.85
C LEU A 190 -16.10 16.41 14.66
N ARG A 191 -16.28 15.09 14.54
CA ARG A 191 -17.61 14.49 14.45
C ARG A 191 -18.42 14.68 15.73
N GLN A 192 -17.82 14.38 16.88
CA GLN A 192 -18.46 14.56 18.19
C GLN A 192 -18.87 16.02 18.43
N LEU A 193 -17.97 16.96 18.17
CA LEU A 193 -18.26 18.39 18.32
C LEU A 193 -19.37 18.87 17.37
N ASN A 194 -19.43 18.34 16.15
CA ASN A 194 -20.50 18.68 15.22
C ASN A 194 -21.86 18.14 15.68
N GLU A 195 -21.91 16.91 16.18
CA GLU A 195 -23.12 16.30 16.74
C GLU A 195 -23.61 17.07 17.97
N GLU A 196 -22.71 17.43 18.89
CA GLU A 196 -23.02 18.22 20.07
C GLU A 196 -23.54 19.62 19.69
N ASN A 197 -22.88 20.29 18.73
CA ASN A 197 -23.35 21.58 18.21
C ASN A 197 -24.73 21.49 17.55
N GLU A 198 -25.02 20.42 16.81
CA GLU A 198 -26.36 20.21 16.25
C GLU A 198 -27.42 20.05 17.34
N LEU A 199 -27.13 19.27 18.38
CA LEU A 199 -28.05 19.09 19.50
C LEU A 199 -28.31 20.40 20.24
N LEU A 200 -27.26 21.18 20.52
CA LEU A 200 -27.37 22.50 21.15
C LEU A 200 -28.18 23.46 20.28
N ARG A 201 -27.95 23.49 18.96
CA ARG A 201 -28.74 24.32 18.03
C ARG A 201 -30.21 23.92 17.99
N ARG A 202 -30.52 22.62 18.01
CA ARG A 202 -31.90 22.12 18.07
C ARG A 202 -32.58 22.50 19.38
N ALA A 203 -31.88 22.34 20.50
CA ALA A 203 -32.39 22.72 21.82
C ALA A 203 -32.65 24.24 21.92
N ALA A 204 -31.72 25.07 21.41
CA ALA A 204 -31.90 26.52 21.38
C ALA A 204 -33.11 26.95 20.53
N ARG A 205 -33.34 26.31 19.38
CA ARG A 205 -34.52 26.57 18.54
C ARG A 205 -35.82 26.21 19.24
N ALA A 206 -35.89 25.04 19.87
CA ALA A 206 -37.06 24.61 20.63
C ALA A 206 -37.37 25.55 21.81
N GLN A 207 -36.34 26.07 22.49
CA GLN A 207 -36.51 27.07 23.55
C GLN A 207 -36.98 28.44 23.03
N SER A 208 -36.57 28.85 21.82
CA SER A 208 -37.07 30.09 21.22
C SER A 208 -38.52 29.99 20.77
N GLU A 209 -38.97 28.83 20.29
CA GLU A 209 -40.36 28.59 19.88
C GLU A 209 -41.31 28.57 21.08
N ASN A 210 -40.90 27.96 22.21
CA ASN A 210 -41.69 27.96 23.45
C ASN A 210 -41.78 29.31 24.17
N LYS A 211 -40.93 30.29 23.83
CA LYS A 211 -40.99 31.65 24.39
C LYS A 211 -41.92 32.59 23.62
N HIS A 212 -42.42 32.16 22.46
CA HIS A 212 -43.27 32.95 21.58
C HIS A 212 -44.68 32.35 21.38
N ALA A 213 -45.02 31.31 22.15
CA ALA A 213 -46.37 30.77 22.32
C ALA A 213 -46.95 31.21 23.66
#